data_AF-A0A1I6GR90-F1
#
_entry.id   AF-A0A1I6GR90-F1
#
_cell.length_a   1.000
_cell.length_b   1.000
_cell.length_c   1.000
_cell.angle_alpha   90.00
_cell.angle_beta   90.00
_cell.angle_gamma   90.00
#
_symmetry.space_group_name_H-M   'P 1'
#
loop_
_entity.id
_entity.type
_entity.pdbx_description
1 polymer ?
#
loop_
_entity_poly.entity_id
_entity_poly.type
_entity_poly.pdbx_seq_one_letter_code
_entity_poly.pdbx_strand_id
1 'polypeptide(L)' 'MSEYTDEEQRIIGYLRESVGAGERYFRAKNIAEAIGLSAKQVGARLPRLAEKSEDVEIEKWGRARSTTWRVTMG' A
#
# COMPACT_ATOMS: atom_id res chain seq x y z
N MET A 1 -10.58 -10.74 10.86
CA MET A 1 -9.17 -10.96 10.50
C MET A 1 -9.13 -11.36 9.04
N SER A 2 -8.95 -10.39 8.15
CA SER A 2 -8.75 -10.67 6.72
C SER A 2 -7.47 -11.51 6.56
N GLU A 3 -7.57 -12.65 5.87
CA GLU A 3 -6.39 -13.43 5.55
C GLU A 3 -5.54 -12.63 4.55
N TYR A 4 -4.34 -12.25 4.99
CA TYR A 4 -3.32 -11.62 4.18
C TYR A 4 -2.23 -12.63 3.85
N THR A 5 -1.73 -12.60 2.62
CA THR A 5 -0.48 -13.30 2.29
C THR A 5 0.72 -12.59 2.93
N ASP A 6 1.87 -13.25 3.05
CA ASP A 6 3.10 -12.65 3.60
C ASP A 6 3.47 -11.33 2.92
N GLU A 7 3.32 -11.24 1.60
CA GLU A 7 3.61 -10.02 0.83
C GLU A 7 2.57 -8.92 1.09
N GLU A 8 1.30 -9.29 1.25
CA GLU A 8 0.24 -8.35 1.63
C GLU A 8 0.45 -7.81 3.05
N GLN A 9 0.85 -8.66 4.00
CA GLN A 9 1.20 -8.25 5.36
C GLN A 9 2.36 -7.26 5.37
N ARG A 10 3.40 -7.48 4.57
CA ARG A 10 4.52 -6.54 4.43
C ARG A 10 4.06 -5.18 3.87
N ILE A 11 3.18 -5.18 2.87
CA ILE A 11 2.63 -3.94 2.30
C ILE A 11 1.81 -3.19 3.35
N ILE A 12 0.88 -3.86 4.03
CA ILE A 12 0.03 -3.23 5.05
C ILE A 12 0.85 -2.73 6.23
N GLY A 13 1.80 -3.52 6.73
CA GLY A 13 2.69 -3.13 7.82
C GLY A 13 3.46 -1.85 7.51
N TYR A 14 4.07 -1.79 6.31
CA TYR A 14 4.79 -0.60 5.85
C TYR A 14 3.86 0.61 5.73
N LEU A 15 2.69 0.46 5.10
CA LEU A 15 1.73 1.55 4.94
C LEU A 15 1.26 2.09 6.29
N ARG A 16 0.93 1.20 7.23
CA ARG A 16 0.47 1.58 8.57
C ARG A 16 1.55 2.32 9.35
N GLU A 17 2.79 1.84 9.31
CA GLU A 17 3.93 2.50 9.97
C GLU A 17 4.21 3.88 9.37
N SER A 18 4.32 3.98 8.04
CA SER A 18 4.56 5.25 7.35
C SER A 18 3.44 6.27 7.58
N VAL A 19 2.17 5.85 7.59
CA VAL A 19 1.06 6.74 7.92
C VAL A 19 1.15 7.22 9.37
N GLY A 20 1.53 6.34 10.31
CA GLY A 20 1.80 6.73 11.70
C GLY A 20 2.93 7.76 11.82
N ALA A 21 3.88 7.77 10.89
CA ALA A 21 4.96 8.76 10.79
C ALA A 21 4.55 10.04 10.02
N GLY A 22 3.31 10.13 9.52
CA GLY A 22 2.74 11.31 8.85
C GLY A 22 2.77 11.28 7.32
N GLU A 23 3.29 10.21 6.69
CA GLU A 23 3.20 10.05 5.25
C GLU A 23 1.76 9.79 4.79
N ARG A 24 1.40 10.25 3.59
CA ARG A 24 0.04 10.04 3.04
C ARG A 24 0.00 9.62 1.59
N TYR A 25 1.11 9.72 0.85
CA TYR A 25 1.12 9.49 -0.60
C TYR A 25 2.25 8.56 -0.99
N PHE A 26 1.88 7.42 -1.55
CA PHE A 26 2.80 6.31 -1.80
C PHE A 26 2.81 5.95 -3.27
N ARG A 27 4.00 5.74 -3.84
CA ARG A 27 4.14 5.12 -5.16
C ARG A 27 4.48 3.65 -4.98
N ALA A 28 3.87 2.78 -5.78
CA ALA A 28 4.12 1.33 -5.71
C ALA A 28 5.61 0.98 -5.79
N LYS A 29 6.39 1.72 -6.58
CA LYS A 29 7.86 1.54 -6.66
C LYS A 29 8.59 1.88 -5.36
N ASN A 30 8.17 2.92 -4.65
CA ASN A 30 8.82 3.35 -3.41
C ASN A 30 8.50 2.36 -2.27
N ILE A 31 7.25 1.89 -2.19
CA ILE A 31 6.86 0.82 -1.27
C ILE A 31 7.72 -0.41 -1.55
N ALA A 32 7.76 -0.85 -2.82
CA ALA A 32 8.50 -2.03 -3.25
C ALA A 32 9.98 -1.99 -2.87
N GLU A 33 10.65 -0.85 -3.11
CA GLU A 33 12.05 -0.61 -2.71
C GLU A 33 12.24 -0.76 -1.20
N ALA A 34 11.29 -0.29 -0.38
CA ALA A 34 11.41 -0.33 1.08
C ALA A 34 11.22 -1.74 1.68
N ILE A 35 10.35 -2.58 1.10
CA ILE A 35 10.01 -3.90 1.66
C ILE A 35 10.56 -5.08 0.85
N GLY A 36 11.45 -4.82 -0.12
CA GLY A 36 12.10 -5.86 -0.92
C GLY A 36 11.17 -6.61 -1.86
N LEU A 37 10.13 -5.93 -2.37
CA LEU A 37 9.24 -6.45 -3.42
C LEU A 37 9.52 -5.76 -4.75
N SER A 38 8.92 -6.26 -5.84
CA SER A 38 8.88 -5.51 -7.10
C SER A 38 7.71 -4.53 -7.15
N ALA A 39 7.87 -3.43 -7.89
CA ALA A 39 6.78 -2.48 -8.14
C ALA A 39 5.53 -3.16 -8.77
N LYS A 40 5.73 -4.22 -9.56
CA LYS A 40 4.66 -5.04 -10.13
C LYS A 40 3.91 -5.83 -9.05
N GLN A 41 4.62 -6.47 -8.13
CA GLN A 41 4.02 -7.20 -7.01
C GLN A 41 3.18 -6.29 -6.12
N VAL A 42 3.70 -5.10 -5.78
CA VAL A 42 2.97 -4.12 -4.96
C VAL A 42 1.78 -3.56 -5.72
N GLY A 43 1.99 -3.09 -6.95
CA GLY A 43 0.95 -2.47 -7.77
C GLY A 43 -0.24 -3.39 -8.06
N ALA A 44 0.00 -4.70 -8.20
CA ALA A 44 -1.06 -5.69 -8.39
C ALA A 44 -1.89 -5.96 -7.12
N ARG A 45 -1.33 -5.72 -5.92
CA ARG A 45 -2.00 -5.99 -4.63
C ARG A 45 -2.76 -4.79 -4.08
N LEU A 46 -2.31 -3.57 -4.34
CA LEU A 46 -2.92 -2.36 -3.78
C LEU A 46 -4.44 -2.22 -4.06
N PRO A 47 -4.98 -2.54 -5.25
CA PRO A 47 -6.43 -2.52 -5.46
C PRO A 47 -7.18 -3.49 -4.55
N ARG A 48 -6.68 -4.72 -4.38
CA ARG A 48 -7.31 -5.72 -3.50
C ARG A 48 -7.18 -5.31 -2.03
N LEU A 49 -6.03 -4.76 -1.64
CA LEU A 49 -5.82 -4.25 -0.29
C LEU A 49 -6.74 -3.06 0.02
N ALA A 50 -7.00 -2.19 -0.94
CA ALA A 50 -7.97 -1.10 -0.80
C ALA A 50 -9.40 -1.59 -0.49
N GLU A 51 -9.78 -2.77 -0.96
CA GLU A 51 -11.10 -3.35 -0.72
C GLU A 51 -11.21 -4.10 0.61
N LYS A 52 -10.10 -4.61 1.16
CA LYS A 52 -10.13 -5.53 2.33
C LYS A 52 -9.33 -5.06 3.56
N SER A 53 -8.64 -3.93 3.47
CA SER A 53 -7.88 -3.37 4.58
C SER A 53 -8.81 -2.66 5.56
N GLU A 54 -8.71 -3.04 6.84
CA GLU A 54 -9.44 -2.39 7.93
C GLU A 54 -8.53 -1.42 8.72
N ASP A 55 -7.21 -1.65 8.73
CA ASP A 55 -6.23 -0.85 9.48
C ASP A 55 -5.89 0.49 8.79
N VAL A 56 -5.97 0.52 7.46
CA VAL A 56 -5.65 1.68 6.63
C VAL A 56 -6.62 1.79 5.46
N GLU A 57 -7.03 3.01 5.14
CA GLU A 57 -7.77 3.32 3.91
C GLU A 57 -6.78 3.56 2.77
N ILE A 58 -6.95 2.88 1.64
CA ILE A 58 -6.03 2.96 0.50
C ILE A 58 -6.81 3.45 -0.73
N GLU A 59 -6.53 4.67 -1.19
CA GLU A 59 -7.24 5.32 -2.28
C GLU A 59 -6.31 5.53 -3.48
N LYS A 60 -6.77 5.18 -4.68
CA LYS A 60 -6.01 5.41 -5.91
C LYS A 60 -5.97 6.91 -6.25
N TRP A 61 -4.78 7.51 -6.23
CA TRP A 61 -4.57 8.92 -6.52
C TRP A 61 -3.89 9.14 -7.89
N GLY A 62 -4.67 9.58 -8.87
CA GLY A 62 -4.20 9.94 -10.23
C GLY A 62 -4.20 8.80 -11.27
N ARG A 63 -3.95 9.16 -12.54
CA ARG A 63 -4.05 8.25 -13.71
C ARG A 63 -2.71 7.94 -14.40
N ALA A 64 -1.57 8.35 -13.83
CA ALA A 64 -0.26 8.26 -14.47
C ALA A 64 0.35 6.85 -14.45
N ARG A 65 1.39 6.66 -15.28
CA ARG A 65 2.13 5.40 -15.51
C ARG A 65 2.73 4.78 -14.24
N SER A 66 3.00 5.60 -13.21
CA SER A 66 3.13 5.14 -11.82
C SER A 66 1.97 5.70 -11.02
N THR A 67 1.01 4.84 -10.67
CA THR A 67 -0.12 5.24 -9.82
C THR A 67 0.40 5.62 -8.42
N THR A 68 0.00 6.79 -7.95
CA THR A 68 0.15 7.19 -6.55
C THR A 68 -1.06 6.69 -5.77
N TRP A 69 -0.87 6.33 -4.51
CA TRP A 69 -1.91 5.88 -3.61
C TRP A 69 -1.92 6.82 -2.42
N ARG A 70 -3.08 7.39 -2.14
CA ARG A 70 -3.30 8.12 -0.90
C ARG A 70 -3.66 7.09 0.17
N VAL A 71 -3.01 7.15 1.32
CA VAL A 71 -3.27 6.24 2.42
C VAL A 71 -3.49 7.03 3.71
N THR A 72 -4.52 6.65 4.46
CA THR A 72 -4.89 7.21 5.77
C THR A 72 -5.13 6.09 6.76
N MET A 73 -5.11 6.41 8.06
CA MET A 73 -5.56 5.45 9.08
C MET A 73 -7.04 5.12 8.85
N GLY A 74 -7.39 3.84 8.99
CA GLY A 74 -8.77 3.37 9.03
C GLY A 74 -9.45 3.64 10.37
#